data_AF-A0A974A9X4-F1
#
_entry.id   AF-A0A974A9X4-F1
#
_cell.length_a   1.000
_cell.length_b   1.000
_cell.length_c   1.000
_cell.angle_alpha   90.00
_cell.angle_beta   90.00
_cell.angle_gamma   90.00
#
_symmetry.space_group_name_H-M   'P 1'
#
loop_
_entity.id
_entity.type
_entity.pdbx_description
1 polymer ?
#
loop_
_entity_poly.entity_id
_entity_poly.type
_entity_poly.pdbx_seq_one_letter_code
_entity_poly.pdbx_strand_id
1 'polypeptide(L)'
;MSDPRWSEALAHLPDYLGNHVRVSVAALALGLLISLPLALIARNRPVLRGTLLGLASIVQTVPGLALLALFYPLLLALTALTAAWLGFSFSAFGFLPAVLALALYSMLPVLRNTITGLSGVDPAVLEAAQGVGMTPRQSLTMVELPLAMPVMMAGIRTAAVWVIGTATLSTPIGQTSLGNYIFAGLQTQNWVFVLFGCFAATVLALVVDQLLALIENGLRNRSRIRTALGGLGIAALIAATLVPAIARPQARYVVGAKTFTEQYVLSALMAQRLQAAGLPTTTRAGLGSNVIFDALAAGDIDVYVDYSGTLWANQFHHTDIRPRAELLGELKTTLARQDITLFGELGFENAYALVMPKKRADQLGIHSIADLASHAATMSIAGDYEFFSRPEWAGIQKAYGLTFRAQRQMQPDFMYAAVASGEVDVIAGYTSDGLIAKYDLVALADDRHAIPPYDAIVLLSPKRRDDETLKAALRPLLGKIGIAAMREANLRASGNDASSSPDAVARWLWEKIGPK
;
A
#
# COMPACT_ATOMS: atom_id res chain seq x y z
N MET A 1 3.67 -6.79 28.87
CA MET A 1 3.89 -5.98 27.64
C MET A 1 5.40 -5.80 27.41
N SER A 2 6.14 -6.90 27.27
CA SER A 2 7.62 -6.91 27.20
C SER A 2 8.18 -7.04 25.78
N ASP A 3 7.31 -7.13 24.76
CA ASP A 3 7.70 -7.24 23.37
C ASP A 3 7.75 -5.84 22.72
N PRO A 4 8.95 -5.33 22.34
CA PRO A 4 9.15 -4.01 21.75
C PRO A 4 8.35 -3.74 20.48
N ARG A 5 7.91 -4.78 19.75
CA ARG A 5 7.04 -4.61 18.57
C ARG A 5 5.71 -3.96 18.94
N TRP A 6 5.20 -4.21 20.15
CA TRP A 6 4.01 -3.52 20.64
C TRP A 6 4.29 -2.05 20.95
N SER A 7 5.43 -1.73 21.55
CA SER A 7 5.79 -0.32 21.81
C SER A 7 5.97 0.47 20.51
N GLU A 8 6.51 -0.18 19.49
CA GLU A 8 6.66 0.42 18.15
C GLU A 8 5.31 0.60 17.45
N ALA A 9 4.46 -0.43 17.48
CA ALA A 9 3.08 -0.31 16.99
C ALA A 9 2.29 0.78 17.74
N LEU A 10 2.55 0.99 19.02
CA LEU A 10 1.94 2.11 19.75
C LEU A 10 2.54 3.47 19.35
N ALA A 11 3.83 3.54 19.01
CA ALA A 11 4.49 4.77 18.59
C ALA A 11 3.97 5.30 17.24
N HIS A 12 3.70 4.42 16.27
CA HIS A 12 3.16 4.80 14.97
C HIS A 12 1.63 4.96 14.96
N LEU A 13 0.93 4.44 15.98
CA LEU A 13 -0.54 4.42 16.03
C LEU A 13 -1.18 5.80 15.82
N PRO A 14 -0.73 6.91 16.45
CA PRO A 14 -1.37 8.21 16.25
C PRO A 14 -1.35 8.68 14.79
N ASP A 15 -0.27 8.41 14.06
CA ASP A 15 -0.13 8.82 12.66
C ASP A 15 -0.98 7.95 11.74
N TYR A 16 -0.89 6.62 11.89
CA TYR A 16 -1.65 5.69 11.05
C TYR A 16 -3.15 5.79 11.31
N LEU A 17 -3.56 5.89 12.58
CA LEU A 17 -4.97 6.05 12.96
C LEU A 17 -5.52 7.40 12.49
N GLY A 18 -4.78 8.50 12.69
CA GLY A 18 -5.22 9.82 12.27
C GLY A 18 -5.42 9.93 10.76
N ASN A 19 -4.48 9.43 9.96
CA ASN A 19 -4.63 9.40 8.50
C ASN A 19 -5.74 8.44 8.04
N HIS A 20 -5.90 7.30 8.71
CA HIS A 20 -6.98 6.35 8.42
C HIS A 20 -8.36 6.98 8.68
N VAL A 21 -8.56 7.64 9.84
CA VAL A 21 -9.82 8.35 10.12
C VAL A 21 -10.04 9.49 9.12
N ARG A 22 -9.00 10.25 8.78
CA ARG A 22 -9.09 11.35 7.80
C ARG A 22 -9.62 10.86 6.45
N VAL A 23 -9.02 9.79 5.90
CA VAL A 23 -9.44 9.26 4.59
C VAL A 23 -10.83 8.65 4.65
N SER A 24 -11.16 7.90 5.72
CA SER A 24 -12.48 7.30 5.89
C SER A 24 -13.60 8.34 6.03
N VAL A 25 -13.38 9.39 6.82
CA VAL A 25 -14.36 10.48 7.01
C VAL A 25 -14.55 11.26 5.70
N ALA A 26 -13.47 11.59 5.00
CA ALA A 26 -13.56 12.30 3.71
C ALA A 26 -14.31 11.47 2.66
N ALA A 27 -13.99 10.17 2.56
CA ALA A 27 -14.66 9.23 1.65
C ALA A 27 -16.15 9.09 1.98
N LEU A 28 -16.49 8.87 3.26
CA LEU A 28 -17.88 8.74 3.69
C LEU A 28 -18.65 10.05 3.46
N ALA A 29 -18.07 11.20 3.80
CA ALA A 29 -18.71 12.50 3.57
C ALA A 29 -19.00 12.74 2.08
N LEU A 30 -18.02 12.46 1.19
CA LEU A 30 -18.20 12.56 -0.25
C LEU A 30 -19.28 11.59 -0.76
N GLY A 31 -19.22 10.34 -0.30
CA GLY A 31 -20.20 9.31 -0.64
C GLY A 31 -21.62 9.69 -0.23
N LEU A 32 -21.82 10.23 0.97
CA LEU A 32 -23.11 10.73 1.46
C LEU A 32 -23.60 11.96 0.70
N LEU A 33 -22.70 12.90 0.43
CA LEU A 33 -23.00 14.14 -0.30
C LEU A 33 -23.51 13.87 -1.72
N ILE A 34 -23.06 12.78 -2.34
CA ILE A 34 -23.55 12.38 -3.67
C ILE A 34 -24.75 11.43 -3.56
N SER A 35 -24.69 10.43 -2.68
CA SER A 35 -25.70 9.37 -2.62
C SER A 35 -27.06 9.86 -2.11
N LEU A 36 -27.07 10.71 -1.06
CA LEU A 36 -28.33 11.17 -0.47
C LEU A 36 -29.14 12.02 -1.46
N PRO A 37 -28.57 13.04 -2.14
CA PRO A 37 -29.31 13.78 -3.16
C PRO A 37 -29.78 12.89 -4.33
N LEU A 38 -28.94 11.99 -4.83
CA LEU A 38 -29.31 11.09 -5.91
C LEU A 38 -30.49 10.17 -5.52
N ALA A 39 -30.47 9.62 -4.31
CA ALA A 39 -31.57 8.81 -3.79
C ALA A 39 -32.87 9.63 -3.66
N LEU A 40 -32.78 10.88 -3.18
CA LEU A 40 -33.94 11.77 -3.06
C LEU A 40 -34.53 12.16 -4.42
N ILE A 41 -33.68 12.39 -5.44
CA ILE A 41 -34.11 12.67 -6.82
C ILE A 41 -34.76 11.43 -7.46
N ALA A 42 -34.29 10.24 -7.11
CA ALA A 42 -34.79 8.97 -7.64
C ALA A 42 -36.08 8.46 -6.98
N ARG A 43 -36.48 9.04 -5.83
CA ARG A 43 -37.59 8.53 -5.00
C ARG A 43 -38.90 8.24 -5.77
N ASN A 44 -39.26 9.12 -6.71
CA ASN A 44 -40.48 9.03 -7.50
C ASN A 44 -40.22 8.62 -8.97
N ARG A 45 -39.02 8.11 -9.27
CA ARG A 45 -38.57 7.78 -10.64
C ARG A 45 -38.08 6.33 -10.70
N PRO A 46 -38.97 5.35 -10.97
CA PRO A 46 -38.63 3.92 -10.88
C PRO A 46 -37.48 3.51 -11.79
N VAL A 47 -37.39 4.10 -12.99
CA VAL A 47 -36.29 3.87 -13.94
C VAL A 47 -34.97 4.40 -13.38
N LEU A 48 -34.93 5.66 -12.93
CA LEU A 48 -33.71 6.26 -12.36
C LEU A 48 -33.22 5.48 -11.12
N ARG A 49 -34.15 5.03 -10.28
CA ARG A 49 -33.86 4.13 -9.14
C ARG A 49 -33.15 2.86 -9.60
N GLY A 50 -33.69 2.16 -10.61
CA GLY A 50 -33.10 0.95 -11.16
C GLY A 50 -31.69 1.19 -11.71
N THR A 51 -31.52 2.26 -12.50
CA THR A 51 -30.23 2.62 -13.09
C THR A 51 -29.18 2.96 -12.03
N LEU A 52 -29.51 3.79 -11.03
CA LEU A 52 -28.56 4.16 -9.97
C LEU A 52 -28.12 2.96 -9.15
N LEU A 53 -29.05 2.07 -8.77
CA LEU A 53 -28.72 0.85 -8.04
C LEU A 53 -27.90 -0.12 -8.89
N GLY A 54 -28.18 -0.23 -10.19
CA GLY A 54 -27.40 -1.01 -11.14
C GLY A 54 -25.96 -0.51 -11.24
N LEU A 55 -25.75 0.79 -11.48
CA LEU A 55 -24.43 1.41 -11.54
C LEU A 55 -23.65 1.24 -10.23
N ALA A 56 -24.28 1.52 -9.09
CA ALA A 56 -23.64 1.35 -7.79
C ALA A 56 -23.28 -0.11 -7.50
N SER A 57 -24.08 -1.08 -7.99
CA SER A 57 -23.76 -2.50 -7.89
C SER A 57 -22.57 -2.88 -8.76
N ILE A 58 -22.49 -2.39 -10.01
CA ILE A 58 -21.34 -2.61 -10.90
C ILE A 58 -20.04 -2.14 -10.23
N VAL A 59 -20.05 -0.93 -9.69
CA VAL A 59 -18.88 -0.36 -9.00
C VAL A 59 -18.44 -1.26 -7.83
N GLN A 60 -19.38 -1.76 -7.04
CA GLN A 60 -19.07 -2.63 -5.91
C GLN A 60 -18.61 -4.05 -6.31
N THR A 61 -18.90 -4.49 -7.53
CA THR A 61 -18.39 -5.77 -8.05
C THR A 61 -16.93 -5.71 -8.49
N VAL A 62 -16.37 -4.51 -8.69
CA VAL A 62 -14.94 -4.34 -9.02
C VAL A 62 -14.11 -4.58 -7.76
N PRO A 63 -13.14 -5.51 -7.72
CA PRO A 63 -12.32 -5.77 -6.54
C PRO A 63 -11.68 -4.49 -5.97
N GLY A 64 -11.75 -4.27 -4.65
CA GLY A 64 -11.40 -2.99 -4.04
C GLY A 64 -9.97 -2.54 -4.29
N LEU A 65 -9.00 -3.46 -4.19
CA LEU A 65 -7.61 -3.18 -4.50
C LEU A 65 -7.40 -2.84 -5.99
N ALA A 66 -8.13 -3.49 -6.89
CA ALA A 66 -8.07 -3.21 -8.32
C ALA A 66 -8.68 -1.83 -8.62
N LEU A 67 -9.82 -1.49 -8.01
CA LEU A 67 -10.42 -0.16 -8.15
C LEU A 67 -9.43 0.92 -7.70
N LEU A 68 -8.81 0.75 -6.51
CA LEU A 68 -7.79 1.66 -5.99
C LEU A 68 -6.61 1.82 -6.95
N ALA A 69 -6.09 0.71 -7.49
CA ALA A 69 -4.99 0.73 -8.45
C ALA A 69 -5.36 1.40 -9.78
N LEU A 70 -6.58 1.21 -10.29
CA LEU A 70 -7.06 1.80 -11.54
C LEU A 70 -7.27 3.32 -11.45
N PHE A 71 -7.52 3.86 -10.25
CA PHE A 71 -7.63 5.30 -10.06
C PHE A 71 -6.31 6.04 -10.28
N TYR A 72 -5.17 5.39 -10.03
CA TYR A 72 -3.87 6.02 -10.20
C TYR A 72 -3.60 6.51 -11.65
N PRO A 73 -3.64 5.65 -12.69
CA PRO A 73 -3.42 6.10 -14.07
C PRO A 73 -4.51 7.07 -14.55
N LEU A 74 -5.75 6.89 -14.08
CA LEU A 74 -6.86 7.80 -14.40
C LEU A 74 -6.59 9.20 -13.85
N LEU A 75 -6.20 9.31 -12.58
CA LEU A 75 -5.89 10.60 -11.96
C LEU A 75 -4.62 11.21 -12.56
N LEU A 76 -3.62 10.41 -12.91
CA LEU A 76 -2.42 10.92 -13.57
C LEU A 76 -2.76 11.58 -14.92
N ALA A 77 -3.62 10.94 -15.72
CA ALA A 77 -4.12 11.52 -16.97
C ALA A 77 -4.93 12.81 -16.71
N LEU A 78 -5.79 12.81 -15.69
CA LEU A 78 -6.54 14.00 -15.28
C LEU A 78 -5.62 15.13 -14.81
N THR A 79 -4.58 14.85 -14.02
CA THR A 79 -3.62 15.85 -13.56
C THR A 79 -2.85 16.47 -14.71
N ALA A 80 -2.47 15.66 -15.71
CA ALA A 80 -1.80 16.16 -16.91
C ALA A 80 -2.74 17.10 -17.71
N LEU A 81 -4.02 16.73 -17.83
CA LEU A 81 -5.03 17.58 -18.44
C LEU A 81 -5.28 18.87 -17.63
N THR A 82 -5.45 18.81 -16.32
CA THR A 82 -5.68 20.03 -15.53
C THR A 82 -4.46 20.93 -15.52
N ALA A 83 -3.24 20.38 -15.51
CA ALA A 83 -2.02 21.17 -15.63
C ALA A 83 -1.96 21.89 -16.99
N ALA A 84 -2.26 21.20 -18.08
CA ALA A 84 -2.21 21.77 -19.42
C ALA A 84 -3.31 22.82 -19.68
N TRP A 85 -4.52 22.62 -19.14
CA TRP A 85 -5.69 23.44 -19.47
C TRP A 85 -6.04 24.49 -18.40
N LEU A 86 -5.80 24.19 -17.12
CA LEU A 86 -6.21 25.01 -15.97
C LEU A 86 -5.02 25.57 -15.18
N GLY A 87 -3.78 25.17 -15.51
CA GLY A 87 -2.58 25.63 -14.80
C GLY A 87 -2.47 25.16 -13.35
N PHE A 88 -3.29 24.18 -12.94
CA PHE A 88 -3.28 23.59 -11.59
C PHE A 88 -3.09 22.07 -11.69
N SER A 89 -2.25 21.54 -10.79
CA SER A 89 -2.00 20.11 -10.64
C SER A 89 -2.33 19.66 -9.22
N PHE A 90 -2.70 18.40 -9.06
CA PHE A 90 -2.93 17.75 -7.78
C PHE A 90 -2.14 16.44 -7.70
N SER A 91 -1.91 15.91 -6.51
CA SER A 91 -1.26 14.60 -6.39
C SER A 91 -2.24 13.51 -6.85
N ALA A 92 -1.82 12.76 -7.87
CA ALA A 92 -2.54 11.58 -8.36
C ALA A 92 -2.41 10.38 -7.41
N PHE A 93 -1.76 10.55 -6.26
CA PHE A 93 -1.30 9.49 -5.38
C PHE A 93 -1.78 9.69 -3.93
N GLY A 94 -1.93 8.58 -3.19
CA GLY A 94 -2.30 8.57 -1.79
C GLY A 94 -3.75 8.99 -1.54
N PHE A 95 -3.94 10.20 -0.98
CA PHE A 95 -5.19 10.58 -0.35
C PHE A 95 -6.38 10.67 -1.31
N LEU A 96 -6.23 11.40 -2.41
CA LEU A 96 -7.33 11.63 -3.35
C LEU A 96 -7.85 10.34 -4.02
N PRO A 97 -7.01 9.48 -4.64
CA PRO A 97 -7.50 8.23 -5.23
C PRO A 97 -8.15 7.32 -4.19
N ALA A 98 -7.61 7.28 -2.96
CA ALA A 98 -8.21 6.53 -1.87
C ALA A 98 -9.61 7.05 -1.52
N VAL A 99 -9.78 8.37 -1.35
CA VAL A 99 -11.08 8.99 -1.05
C VAL A 99 -12.10 8.68 -2.15
N LEU A 100 -11.72 8.81 -3.42
CA LEU A 100 -12.63 8.58 -4.56
C LEU A 100 -13.08 7.12 -4.63
N ALA A 101 -12.14 6.17 -4.54
CA ALA A 101 -12.46 4.74 -4.59
C ALA A 101 -13.32 4.31 -3.37
N LEU A 102 -12.99 4.77 -2.17
CA LEU A 102 -13.72 4.46 -0.95
C LEU A 102 -15.12 5.10 -0.95
N ALA A 103 -15.25 6.33 -1.46
CA ALA A 103 -16.55 7.00 -1.60
C ALA A 103 -17.47 6.21 -2.54
N LEU A 104 -16.95 5.76 -3.68
CA LEU A 104 -17.66 4.89 -4.61
C LEU A 104 -18.17 3.60 -3.93
N TYR A 105 -17.32 2.95 -3.12
CA TYR A 105 -17.69 1.77 -2.35
C TYR A 105 -18.78 2.05 -1.30
N SER A 106 -18.78 3.25 -0.71
CA SER A 106 -19.77 3.66 0.27
C SER A 106 -21.14 3.99 -0.36
N MET A 107 -21.20 4.24 -1.67
CA MET A 107 -22.43 4.69 -2.33
C MET A 107 -23.54 3.65 -2.33
N LEU A 108 -23.24 2.39 -2.67
CA LEU A 108 -24.29 1.37 -2.81
C LEU A 108 -25.12 1.16 -1.53
N PRO A 109 -24.52 0.92 -0.34
CA PRO A 109 -25.32 0.73 0.87
C PRO A 109 -26.12 1.98 1.24
N VAL A 110 -25.59 3.20 1.03
CA VAL A 110 -26.32 4.45 1.26
C VAL A 110 -27.49 4.58 0.29
N LEU A 111 -27.23 4.49 -1.02
CA LEU A 111 -28.26 4.60 -2.06
C LEU A 111 -29.37 3.56 -1.84
N ARG A 112 -29.00 2.28 -1.70
CA ARG A 112 -29.96 1.18 -1.53
C ARG A 112 -30.84 1.39 -0.31
N ASN A 113 -30.26 1.69 0.84
CA ASN A 113 -31.05 1.86 2.07
C ASN A 113 -31.86 3.15 2.07
N THR A 114 -31.37 4.25 1.50
CA THR A 114 -32.18 5.49 1.38
C THR A 114 -33.37 5.28 0.45
N ILE A 115 -33.16 4.63 -0.70
CA ILE A 115 -34.23 4.29 -1.63
C ILE A 115 -35.25 3.33 -0.98
N THR A 116 -34.79 2.28 -0.31
CA THR A 116 -35.66 1.32 0.38
C THR A 116 -36.43 1.97 1.52
N GLY A 117 -35.79 2.84 2.31
CA GLY A 117 -36.45 3.57 3.40
C GLY A 117 -37.56 4.48 2.89
N LEU A 118 -37.30 5.25 1.83
CA LEU A 118 -38.30 6.14 1.23
C LEU A 118 -39.42 5.36 0.53
N SER A 119 -39.10 4.28 -0.18
CA SER A 119 -40.08 3.44 -0.88
C SER A 119 -40.92 2.58 0.08
N GLY A 120 -40.44 2.38 1.31
CA GLY A 120 -41.09 1.57 2.34
C GLY A 120 -42.05 2.35 3.24
N VAL A 121 -42.20 3.66 3.05
CA VAL A 121 -43.20 4.48 3.76
C VAL A 121 -44.61 4.05 3.32
N ASP A 122 -45.49 3.80 4.29
CA ASP A 122 -46.87 3.36 4.03
C ASP A 122 -47.61 4.39 3.14
N PRO A 123 -48.16 3.97 1.98
CA PRO A 123 -48.95 4.85 1.11
C PRO A 123 -50.09 5.57 1.83
N ALA A 124 -50.73 4.95 2.82
CA ALA A 124 -51.83 5.57 3.57
C ALA A 124 -51.37 6.81 4.35
N VAL A 125 -50.12 6.81 4.83
CA VAL A 125 -49.53 7.96 5.53
C VAL A 125 -49.24 9.10 4.54
N LEU A 126 -48.83 8.77 3.31
CA LEU A 126 -48.60 9.76 2.25
C LEU A 126 -49.91 10.38 1.75
N GLU A 127 -50.96 9.58 1.59
CA GLU A 127 -52.30 10.06 1.26
C GLU A 127 -52.86 10.97 2.36
N ALA A 128 -52.69 10.61 3.63
CA ALA A 128 -53.08 11.45 4.76
C ALA A 128 -52.33 12.80 4.77
N ALA A 129 -51.02 12.79 4.49
CA ALA A 129 -50.21 14.00 4.37
C ALA A 129 -50.71 14.91 3.23
N GLN A 130 -51.07 14.33 2.09
CA GLN A 130 -51.68 15.06 0.97
C GLN A 130 -53.08 15.60 1.33
N GLY A 131 -53.90 14.81 2.04
CA GLY A 131 -55.25 15.18 2.46
C GLY A 131 -55.31 16.40 3.39
N VAL A 132 -54.26 16.64 4.18
CA VAL A 132 -54.13 17.85 5.02
C VAL A 132 -53.43 19.02 4.30
N GLY A 133 -53.15 18.88 2.99
CA GLY A 133 -52.61 19.95 2.15
C GLY A 133 -51.08 20.12 2.20
N MET A 134 -50.32 19.10 2.63
CA MET A 134 -48.85 19.22 2.65
C MET A 134 -48.28 19.30 1.23
N THR A 135 -47.37 20.24 1.02
CA THR A 135 -46.56 20.32 -0.21
C THR A 135 -45.58 19.13 -0.28
N PRO A 136 -45.06 18.77 -1.49
CA PRO A 136 -44.07 17.70 -1.63
C PRO A 136 -42.77 17.92 -0.84
N ARG A 137 -42.45 19.17 -0.50
CA ARG A 137 -41.31 19.49 0.39
C ARG A 137 -41.67 19.26 1.86
N GLN A 138 -42.87 19.64 2.29
CA GLN A 138 -43.35 19.40 3.65
C GLN A 138 -43.54 17.90 3.91
N SER A 139 -44.19 17.16 2.99
CA SER A 139 -44.29 15.69 3.06
C SER A 139 -42.91 15.05 3.19
N LEU A 140 -41.96 15.47 2.34
CA LEU A 140 -40.61 14.92 2.38
C LEU A 140 -39.94 15.13 3.76
N THR A 141 -39.92 16.36 4.26
CA THR A 141 -39.13 16.70 5.46
C THR A 141 -39.81 16.35 6.77
N MET A 142 -41.14 16.38 6.81
CA MET A 142 -41.92 16.16 8.04
C MET A 142 -42.46 14.74 8.17
N VAL A 143 -42.58 13.99 7.07
CA VAL A 143 -43.19 12.65 7.05
C VAL A 143 -42.24 11.60 6.50
N GLU A 144 -41.88 11.69 5.22
CA GLU A 144 -41.10 10.64 4.53
C GLU A 144 -39.70 10.45 5.15
N LEU A 145 -38.92 11.53 5.30
CA LEU A 145 -37.56 11.46 5.84
C LEU A 145 -37.57 10.91 7.27
N PRO A 146 -38.33 11.45 8.24
CA PRO A 146 -38.38 10.91 9.59
C PRO A 146 -38.73 9.42 9.68
N LEU A 147 -39.64 8.94 8.82
CA LEU A 147 -40.03 7.53 8.78
C LEU A 147 -38.96 6.65 8.10
N ALA A 148 -38.28 7.17 7.08
CA ALA A 148 -37.21 6.47 6.37
C ALA A 148 -35.86 6.50 7.13
N MET A 149 -35.66 7.45 8.05
CA MET A 149 -34.39 7.70 8.74
C MET A 149 -33.75 6.45 9.36
N PRO A 150 -34.47 5.54 10.05
CA PRO A 150 -33.84 4.34 10.63
C PRO A 150 -33.19 3.45 9.56
N VAL A 151 -33.86 3.26 8.41
CA VAL A 151 -33.32 2.48 7.30
C VAL A 151 -32.16 3.23 6.64
N MET A 152 -32.31 4.54 6.42
CA MET A 152 -31.21 5.38 5.91
C MET A 152 -29.95 5.26 6.78
N MET A 153 -30.10 5.34 8.10
CA MET A 153 -29.00 5.20 9.05
C MET A 153 -28.37 3.81 9.02
N ALA A 154 -29.15 2.74 8.86
CA ALA A 154 -28.59 1.40 8.67
C ALA A 154 -27.69 1.32 7.42
N GLY A 155 -28.05 2.03 6.34
CA GLY A 155 -27.20 2.21 5.16
C GLY A 155 -25.91 2.96 5.44
N ILE A 156 -26.00 4.09 6.15
CA ILE A 156 -24.84 4.90 6.53
C ILE A 156 -23.88 4.11 7.44
N ARG A 157 -24.42 3.34 8.38
CA ARG A 157 -23.66 2.43 9.26
C ARG A 157 -22.89 1.37 8.47
N THR A 158 -23.60 0.67 7.58
CA THR A 158 -22.99 -0.33 6.70
C THR A 158 -21.87 0.30 5.86
N ALA A 159 -22.14 1.48 5.29
CA ALA A 159 -21.16 2.22 4.49
C ALA A 159 -19.92 2.61 5.31
N ALA A 160 -20.10 3.10 6.54
CA ALA A 160 -19.00 3.49 7.41
C ALA A 160 -18.09 2.30 7.76
N VAL A 161 -18.68 1.15 8.13
CA VAL A 161 -17.93 -0.08 8.43
C VAL A 161 -17.16 -0.55 7.19
N TRP A 162 -17.79 -0.55 6.01
CA TRP A 162 -17.13 -0.93 4.77
C TRP A 162 -15.99 0.02 4.40
N VAL A 163 -16.19 1.34 4.52
CA VAL A 163 -15.15 2.34 4.25
C VAL A 163 -13.96 2.19 5.19
N ILE A 164 -14.19 2.00 6.49
CA ILE A 164 -13.11 1.80 7.48
C ILE A 164 -12.35 0.50 7.18
N GLY A 165 -13.07 -0.60 6.94
CA GLY A 165 -12.45 -1.89 6.62
C GLY A 165 -11.65 -1.86 5.33
N THR A 166 -12.19 -1.28 4.26
CA THR A 166 -11.53 -1.20 2.95
C THR A 166 -10.43 -0.14 2.89
N ALA A 167 -10.46 0.88 3.76
CA ALA A 167 -9.39 1.88 3.84
C ALA A 167 -8.02 1.27 4.22
N THR A 168 -7.97 0.08 4.81
CA THR A 168 -6.69 -0.63 5.03
C THR A 168 -6.02 -1.02 3.71
N LEU A 169 -6.78 -1.20 2.63
CA LEU A 169 -6.27 -1.53 1.29
C LEU A 169 -5.74 -0.31 0.52
N SER A 170 -5.77 0.88 1.10
CA SER A 170 -5.28 2.11 0.46
C SER A 170 -3.76 2.31 0.57
N THR A 171 -3.08 1.55 1.45
CA THR A 171 -1.63 1.63 1.63
C THR A 171 -0.83 1.37 0.33
N PRO A 172 -1.14 0.37 -0.51
CA PRO A 172 -0.43 0.10 -1.75
C PRO A 172 -0.43 1.26 -2.77
N ILE A 173 -1.42 2.14 -2.68
CA ILE A 173 -1.54 3.33 -3.55
C ILE A 173 -1.05 4.61 -2.86
N GLY A 174 -0.34 4.49 -1.74
CA GLY A 174 0.30 5.63 -1.09
C GLY A 174 -0.39 6.25 0.10
N GLN A 175 -1.59 5.79 0.44
CA GLN A 175 -2.34 6.38 1.53
C GLN A 175 -1.89 5.78 2.85
N THR A 176 -1.32 6.60 3.73
CA THR A 176 -1.05 6.21 5.10
C THR A 176 -2.36 5.82 5.79
N SER A 177 -2.38 4.63 6.37
CA SER A 177 -3.57 4.05 6.99
C SER A 177 -3.17 2.99 8.02
N LEU A 178 -4.14 2.46 8.78
CA LEU A 178 -3.90 1.27 9.62
C LEU A 178 -3.46 0.04 8.81
N GLY A 179 -3.69 0.02 7.50
CA GLY A 179 -3.18 -0.99 6.57
C GLY A 179 -1.66 -1.05 6.51
N ASN A 180 -0.94 0.03 6.85
CA ASN A 180 0.52 0.04 6.89
C ASN A 180 1.07 -1.04 7.82
N TYR A 181 0.41 -1.30 8.96
CA TYR A 181 0.77 -2.43 9.83
C TYR A 181 0.57 -3.79 9.17
N ILE A 182 -0.54 -3.96 8.45
CA ILE A 182 -0.91 -5.23 7.82
C ILE A 182 0.07 -5.55 6.69
N PHE A 183 0.29 -4.60 5.77
CA PHE A 183 1.19 -4.82 4.64
C PHE A 183 2.65 -4.94 5.08
N ALA A 184 3.15 -4.06 5.96
CA ALA A 184 4.52 -4.18 6.45
C ALA A 184 4.70 -5.48 7.26
N GLY A 185 3.72 -5.85 8.09
CA GLY A 185 3.77 -7.08 8.88
C GLY A 185 3.76 -8.34 8.02
N LEU A 186 2.94 -8.39 6.97
CA LEU A 186 2.93 -9.52 6.03
C LEU A 186 4.27 -9.65 5.32
N GLN A 187 4.82 -8.53 4.83
CA GLN A 187 6.09 -8.51 4.08
C GLN A 187 7.33 -8.81 4.93
N THR A 188 7.25 -8.58 6.26
CA THR A 188 8.35 -8.81 7.21
C THR A 188 8.11 -10.05 8.09
N GLN A 189 7.08 -10.84 7.80
CA GLN A 189 6.64 -11.97 8.65
C GLN A 189 6.34 -11.57 10.12
N ASN A 190 6.11 -10.28 10.40
CA ASN A 190 5.79 -9.76 11.72
C ASN A 190 4.28 -9.84 12.01
N TRP A 191 3.85 -11.00 12.51
CA TRP A 191 2.45 -11.25 12.86
C TRP A 191 1.89 -10.36 13.97
N VAL A 192 2.74 -9.80 14.83
CA VAL A 192 2.30 -8.82 15.84
C VAL A 192 1.77 -7.56 15.16
N PHE A 193 2.48 -7.05 14.16
CA PHE A 193 2.03 -5.90 13.37
C PHE A 193 0.74 -6.22 12.61
N VAL A 194 0.67 -7.38 11.95
CA VAL A 194 -0.54 -7.80 11.22
C VAL A 194 -1.76 -7.82 12.16
N LEU A 195 -1.65 -8.50 13.30
CA LEU A 195 -2.73 -8.62 14.27
C LEU A 195 -3.08 -7.27 14.90
N PHE A 196 -2.08 -6.43 15.19
CA PHE A 196 -2.30 -5.09 15.72
C PHE A 196 -3.09 -4.21 14.75
N GLY A 197 -2.70 -4.18 13.46
CA GLY A 197 -3.39 -3.43 12.42
C GLY A 197 -4.83 -3.89 12.22
N CYS A 198 -5.04 -5.21 12.11
CA CYS A 198 -6.38 -5.80 12.02
C CYS A 198 -7.23 -5.44 13.25
N PHE A 199 -6.71 -5.62 14.45
CA PHE A 199 -7.42 -5.32 15.69
C PHE A 199 -7.77 -3.83 15.80
N ALA A 200 -6.82 -2.93 15.53
CA ALA A 200 -7.06 -1.49 15.55
C ALA A 200 -8.15 -1.07 14.55
N ALA A 201 -8.12 -1.60 13.33
CA ALA A 201 -9.14 -1.30 12.32
C ALA A 201 -10.53 -1.86 12.72
N THR A 202 -10.59 -3.08 13.26
CA THR A 202 -11.84 -3.67 13.76
C THR A 202 -12.41 -2.88 14.93
N VAL A 203 -11.59 -2.52 15.91
CA VAL A 203 -12.04 -1.70 17.06
C VAL A 203 -12.56 -0.35 16.58
N LEU A 204 -11.86 0.32 15.66
CA LEU A 204 -12.33 1.58 15.09
C LEU A 204 -13.69 1.42 14.39
N ALA A 205 -13.84 0.38 13.56
CA ALA A 205 -15.10 0.11 12.86
C ALA A 205 -16.26 -0.16 13.84
N LEU A 206 -16.01 -0.97 14.88
CA LEU A 206 -17.03 -1.27 15.90
C LEU A 206 -17.41 -0.03 16.72
N VAL A 207 -16.43 0.78 17.14
CA VAL A 207 -16.71 2.03 17.88
C VAL A 207 -17.55 2.97 17.03
N VAL A 208 -17.18 3.18 15.76
CA VAL A 208 -17.95 4.04 14.84
C VAL A 208 -19.34 3.47 14.59
N ASP A 209 -19.47 2.17 14.35
CA ASP A 209 -20.78 1.54 14.15
C ASP A 209 -21.69 1.71 15.37
N GLN A 210 -21.16 1.49 16.58
CA GLN A 210 -21.94 1.62 17.82
C GLN A 210 -22.35 3.08 18.10
N LEU A 211 -21.50 4.06 17.77
CA LEU A 211 -21.84 5.47 17.87
C LEU A 211 -22.95 5.86 16.87
N LEU A 212 -22.87 5.35 15.64
CA LEU A 212 -23.92 5.55 14.64
C LEU A 212 -25.21 4.78 15.00
N ALA A 213 -25.11 3.61 15.63
CA ALA A 213 -26.23 2.85 16.17
C ALA A 213 -26.95 3.61 17.29
N LEU A 214 -26.18 4.31 18.13
CA LEU A 214 -26.74 5.16 19.18
C LEU A 214 -27.53 6.33 18.57
N ILE A 215 -27.03 6.91 17.47
CA ILE A 215 -27.76 7.93 16.69
C ILE A 215 -29.04 7.33 16.10
N GLU A 216 -28.96 6.18 15.44
CA GLU A 216 -30.11 5.49 14.85
C GLU A 216 -31.20 5.19 15.89
N ASN A 217 -30.83 4.60 17.03
CA ASN A 217 -31.75 4.30 18.12
C ASN A 217 -32.34 5.57 18.75
N GLY A 218 -31.54 6.64 18.85
CA GLY A 218 -32.02 7.96 19.28
C GLY A 218 -33.07 8.52 18.33
N LEU A 219 -32.84 8.46 17.02
CA LEU A 219 -33.79 8.91 16.00
C LEU A 219 -35.07 8.06 16.00
N ARG A 220 -34.94 6.73 16.06
CA ARG A 220 -36.08 5.79 16.10
C ARG A 220 -36.99 6.04 17.31
N ASN A 221 -36.40 6.26 18.48
CA ASN A 221 -37.13 6.47 19.74
C ASN A 221 -37.36 7.95 20.07
N ARG A 222 -37.07 8.87 19.13
CA ARG A 222 -37.15 10.34 19.31
C ARG A 222 -36.40 10.89 20.55
N SER A 223 -35.34 10.20 20.98
CA SER A 223 -34.52 10.57 22.12
C SER A 223 -33.37 11.48 21.69
N ARG A 224 -33.54 12.80 21.92
CA ARG A 224 -32.52 13.82 21.61
C ARG A 224 -31.19 13.57 22.31
N ILE A 225 -31.22 13.04 23.54
CA ILE A 225 -30.03 12.75 24.34
C ILE A 225 -29.17 11.68 23.66
N ARG A 226 -29.76 10.56 23.21
CA ARG A 226 -29.01 9.49 22.53
C ARG A 226 -28.40 9.99 21.22
N THR A 227 -29.16 10.75 20.43
CA THR A 227 -28.66 11.37 19.20
C THR A 227 -27.49 12.32 19.48
N ALA A 228 -27.59 13.18 20.49
CA ALA A 228 -26.54 14.11 20.87
C ALA A 228 -25.28 13.38 21.38
N LEU A 229 -25.44 12.36 22.24
CA LEU A 229 -24.32 11.57 22.75
C LEU A 229 -23.58 10.83 21.64
N GLY A 230 -24.30 10.22 20.70
CA GLY A 230 -23.68 9.57 19.54
C GLY A 230 -22.92 10.56 18.65
N GLY A 231 -23.53 11.72 18.36
CA GLY A 231 -22.89 12.79 17.57
C GLY A 231 -21.65 13.37 18.24
N LEU A 232 -21.72 13.66 19.55
CA LEU A 232 -20.57 14.13 20.34
C LEU A 232 -19.47 13.06 20.42
N GLY A 233 -19.82 11.78 20.54
CA GLY A 233 -18.86 10.68 20.52
C GLY A 233 -18.10 10.60 19.20
N ILE A 234 -18.78 10.76 18.06
CA ILE A 234 -18.13 10.81 16.74
C ILE A 234 -17.20 12.03 16.65
N ALA A 235 -17.68 13.21 17.04
CA ALA A 235 -16.86 14.43 17.02
C ALA A 235 -15.62 14.30 17.91
N ALA A 236 -15.76 13.72 19.10
CA ALA A 236 -14.67 13.47 20.02
C ALA A 236 -13.66 12.47 19.45
N LEU A 237 -14.11 11.39 18.81
CA LEU A 237 -13.25 10.42 18.14
C LEU A 237 -12.44 11.06 16.99
N ILE A 238 -13.11 11.85 16.14
CA ILE A 238 -12.44 12.56 15.05
C ILE A 238 -11.42 13.55 15.61
N ALA A 239 -11.79 14.33 16.64
CA ALA A 239 -10.87 15.27 17.27
C ALA A 239 -9.66 14.55 17.90
N ALA A 240 -9.89 13.48 18.66
CA ALA A 240 -8.84 12.72 19.33
C ALA A 240 -7.82 12.10 18.35
N THR A 241 -8.27 11.73 17.14
CA THR A 241 -7.41 11.11 16.13
C THR A 241 -6.71 12.12 15.22
N LEU A 242 -7.33 13.29 14.96
CA LEU A 242 -6.77 14.31 14.07
C LEU A 242 -5.91 15.36 14.77
N VAL A 243 -6.20 15.72 16.03
CA VAL A 243 -5.44 16.74 16.79
C VAL A 243 -3.95 16.40 16.93
N PRO A 244 -3.54 15.15 17.22
CA PRO A 244 -2.12 14.78 17.27
C PRO A 244 -1.39 15.01 15.93
N ALA A 245 -2.09 14.92 14.81
CA ALA A 245 -1.52 15.17 13.48
C ALA A 245 -1.36 16.66 13.17
N ILE A 246 -2.17 17.53 13.78
CA ILE A 246 -2.11 19.00 13.61
C ILE A 246 -1.02 19.61 14.50
N ALA A 247 -0.77 19.03 15.68
CA ALA A 247 0.21 19.53 16.64
C ALA A 247 1.68 19.15 16.32
N ARG A 248 1.91 18.25 15.35
CA ARG A 248 3.27 17.83 14.98
C ARG A 248 3.91 18.82 14.00
N PRO A 249 5.22 19.10 14.13
CA PRO A 249 5.96 19.86 13.11
C PRO A 249 5.76 19.20 11.74
N GLN A 250 5.47 19.99 10.70
CA GLN A 250 5.37 19.46 9.35
C GLN A 250 6.69 18.75 9.00
N ALA A 251 6.60 17.47 8.64
CA ALA A 251 7.76 16.72 8.19
C ALA A 251 8.36 17.41 6.97
N ARG A 252 9.67 17.66 7.02
CA ARG A 252 10.38 18.36 5.95
C ARG A 252 10.81 17.40 4.84
N TYR A 253 10.94 16.11 5.15
CA TYR A 253 11.36 15.07 4.21
C TYR A 253 10.46 13.84 4.28
N VAL A 254 10.19 13.24 3.11
CA VAL A 254 9.37 12.05 2.93
C VAL A 254 10.22 10.95 2.31
N VAL A 255 10.45 9.88 3.05
CA VAL A 255 11.21 8.70 2.58
C VAL A 255 10.25 7.67 2.00
N GLY A 256 10.47 7.23 0.77
CA GLY A 256 9.69 6.18 0.12
C GLY A 256 10.17 4.77 0.51
N ALA A 257 9.29 3.77 0.41
CA ALA A 257 9.67 2.36 0.48
C ALA A 257 8.75 1.47 -0.38
N LYS A 258 9.34 0.50 -1.10
CA LYS A 258 8.57 -0.52 -1.81
C LYS A 258 7.99 -1.59 -0.87
N THR A 259 7.20 -2.51 -1.42
CA THR A 259 6.46 -3.56 -0.71
C THR A 259 7.30 -4.81 -0.39
N PHE A 260 8.50 -4.68 0.18
CA PHE A 260 9.26 -5.85 0.63
C PHE A 260 10.26 -5.52 1.75
N THR A 261 10.66 -6.54 2.52
CA THR A 261 11.43 -6.42 3.77
C THR A 261 12.61 -5.44 3.68
N GLU A 262 13.50 -5.63 2.71
CA GLU A 262 14.70 -4.80 2.53
C GLU A 262 14.37 -3.31 2.42
N GLN A 263 13.29 -2.97 1.73
CA GLN A 263 12.89 -1.58 1.52
C GLN A 263 12.36 -0.93 2.79
N TYR A 264 11.65 -1.68 3.64
CA TYR A 264 11.25 -1.18 4.95
C TYR A 264 12.47 -0.90 5.83
N VAL A 265 13.47 -1.80 5.83
CA VAL A 265 14.72 -1.62 6.61
C VAL A 265 15.52 -0.42 6.10
N LEU A 266 15.74 -0.32 4.79
CA LEU A 266 16.51 0.78 4.19
C LEU A 266 15.80 2.13 4.36
N SER A 267 14.47 2.15 4.25
CA SER A 267 13.67 3.36 4.49
C SER A 267 13.76 3.81 5.95
N ALA A 268 13.64 2.88 6.90
CA ALA A 268 13.84 3.16 8.32
C ALA A 268 15.27 3.66 8.60
N LEU A 269 16.30 3.05 8.00
CA LEU A 269 17.68 3.49 8.13
C LEU A 269 17.86 4.92 7.62
N MET A 270 17.36 5.25 6.43
CA MET A 270 17.41 6.62 5.92
C MET A 270 16.64 7.60 6.81
N ALA A 271 15.44 7.23 7.27
CA ALA A 271 14.64 8.06 8.15
C ALA A 271 15.37 8.38 9.48
N GLN A 272 15.99 7.37 10.09
CA GLN A 272 16.79 7.54 11.31
C GLN A 272 17.98 8.47 11.05
N ARG A 273 18.68 8.34 9.92
CA ARG A 273 19.84 9.19 9.56
C ARG A 273 19.43 10.66 9.46
N LEU A 274 18.28 10.91 8.84
CA LEU A 274 17.72 12.25 8.69
C LEU A 274 17.27 12.82 10.05
N GLN A 275 16.61 12.02 10.88
CA GLN A 275 16.22 12.44 12.23
C GLN A 275 17.43 12.80 13.10
N ALA A 276 18.50 12.01 13.06
CA ALA A 276 19.74 12.30 13.79
C ALA A 276 20.43 13.58 13.29
N ALA A 277 20.24 13.94 12.02
CA ALA A 277 20.68 15.21 11.45
C ALA A 277 19.73 16.38 11.77
N GLY A 278 18.72 16.17 12.63
CA GLY A 278 17.74 17.19 12.98
C GLY A 278 16.73 17.49 11.88
N LEU A 279 16.57 16.59 10.90
CA LEU A 279 15.65 16.75 9.78
C LEU A 279 14.35 15.97 10.07
N PRO A 280 13.21 16.64 10.31
CA PRO A 280 11.95 15.95 10.56
C PRO A 280 11.50 15.15 9.33
N THR A 281 11.25 13.85 9.52
CA THR A 281 10.94 12.93 8.42
C THR A 281 9.67 12.14 8.66
N THR A 282 9.03 11.77 7.56
CA THR A 282 7.97 10.76 7.53
C THR A 282 8.29 9.73 6.46
N THR A 283 7.66 8.56 6.57
CA THR A 283 7.84 7.47 5.61
C THR A 283 6.53 7.21 4.86
N ARG A 284 6.61 7.06 3.54
CA ARG A 284 5.54 6.55 2.68
C ARG A 284 5.96 5.20 2.14
N ALA A 285 5.48 4.14 2.78
CA ALA A 285 5.90 2.77 2.51
C ALA A 285 4.80 1.93 1.84
N GLY A 286 5.21 0.78 1.31
CA GLY A 286 4.31 -0.19 0.71
C GLY A 286 3.90 0.18 -0.71
N LEU A 287 4.76 0.87 -1.46
CA LEU A 287 4.46 1.34 -2.81
C LEU A 287 4.93 0.32 -3.86
N GLY A 288 4.15 0.14 -4.93
CA GLY A 288 4.60 -0.63 -6.10
C GLY A 288 5.74 0.07 -6.85
N SER A 289 6.53 -0.68 -7.63
CA SER A 289 7.74 -0.16 -8.31
C SER A 289 7.49 1.04 -9.22
N ASN A 290 6.49 0.98 -10.10
CA ASN A 290 6.18 2.12 -10.99
C ASN A 290 5.61 3.30 -10.18
N VAL A 291 4.76 3.00 -9.21
CA VAL A 291 4.08 4.00 -8.39
C VAL A 291 5.08 4.81 -7.54
N ILE A 292 6.09 4.16 -6.95
CA ILE A 292 7.10 4.87 -6.16
C ILE A 292 8.01 5.75 -7.03
N PHE A 293 8.34 5.29 -8.24
CA PHE A 293 9.15 6.07 -9.17
C PHE A 293 8.41 7.34 -9.59
N ASP A 294 7.15 7.22 -9.99
CA ASP A 294 6.33 8.36 -10.36
C ASP A 294 6.10 9.31 -9.18
N ALA A 295 5.92 8.77 -7.96
CA ALA A 295 5.83 9.58 -6.74
C ALA A 295 7.12 10.39 -6.48
N LEU A 296 8.29 9.84 -6.80
CA LEU A 296 9.56 10.58 -6.73
C LEU A 296 9.62 11.66 -7.81
N ALA A 297 9.25 11.32 -9.04
CA ALA A 297 9.25 12.23 -10.19
C ALA A 297 8.31 13.43 -9.96
N ALA A 298 7.14 13.19 -9.38
CA ALA A 298 6.17 14.22 -9.00
C ALA A 298 6.58 15.02 -7.74
N GLY A 299 7.62 14.59 -7.02
CA GLY A 299 8.04 15.20 -5.76
C GLY A 299 7.12 14.90 -4.57
N ASP A 300 6.27 13.87 -4.67
CA ASP A 300 5.43 13.39 -3.57
C ASP A 300 6.24 12.63 -2.50
N ILE A 301 7.38 12.06 -2.89
CA ILE A 301 8.43 11.59 -1.98
C ILE A 301 9.75 12.31 -2.30
N ASP A 302 10.61 12.44 -1.30
CA ASP A 302 11.88 13.17 -1.43
C ASP A 302 13.04 12.26 -1.85
N VAL A 303 13.07 11.05 -1.30
CA VAL A 303 14.15 10.07 -1.46
C VAL A 303 13.64 8.65 -1.28
N TYR A 304 14.18 7.70 -2.06
CA TYR A 304 14.02 6.27 -1.80
C TYR A 304 15.17 5.46 -2.42
N VAL A 305 15.16 4.14 -2.20
CA VAL A 305 16.09 3.20 -2.83
C VAL A 305 15.38 2.46 -3.96
N ASP A 306 15.93 2.51 -5.17
CA ASP A 306 15.54 1.63 -6.28
C ASP A 306 16.70 0.69 -6.66
N TYR A 307 16.48 -0.13 -7.68
CA TYR A 307 17.42 -1.09 -8.22
C TYR A 307 17.61 -0.81 -9.70
N SER A 308 18.86 -0.75 -10.13
CA SER A 308 19.23 -0.40 -11.49
C SER A 308 18.48 -1.22 -12.55
N GLY A 309 18.42 -2.55 -12.39
CA GLY A 309 17.72 -3.44 -13.31
C GLY A 309 16.20 -3.21 -13.34
N THR A 310 15.59 -2.79 -12.22
CA THR A 310 14.16 -2.48 -12.19
C THR A 310 13.87 -1.21 -13.00
N LEU A 311 14.67 -0.16 -12.84
CA LEU A 311 14.50 1.05 -13.66
C LEU A 311 14.74 0.76 -15.14
N TRP A 312 15.81 0.02 -15.44
CA TRP A 312 16.20 -0.31 -16.81
C TRP A 312 15.09 -1.03 -17.57
N ALA A 313 14.57 -2.13 -17.01
CA ALA A 313 13.57 -2.96 -17.66
C ALA A 313 12.14 -2.40 -17.49
N ASN A 314 11.72 -2.08 -16.27
CA ASN A 314 10.31 -1.77 -16.00
C ASN A 314 9.97 -0.31 -16.28
N GLN A 315 10.86 0.63 -15.93
CA GLN A 315 10.56 2.06 -16.03
C GLN A 315 10.91 2.63 -17.41
N PHE A 316 12.04 2.19 -17.98
CA PHE A 316 12.54 2.69 -19.26
C PHE A 316 12.35 1.71 -20.42
N HIS A 317 11.77 0.54 -20.15
CA HIS A 317 11.38 -0.45 -21.17
C HIS A 317 12.53 -0.92 -22.06
N HIS A 318 13.76 -0.91 -21.54
CA HIS A 318 14.89 -1.54 -22.22
C HIS A 318 14.74 -3.07 -22.18
N THR A 319 15.16 -3.72 -23.24
CA THR A 319 15.06 -5.19 -23.40
C THR A 319 16.42 -5.86 -23.49
N ASP A 320 17.49 -5.07 -23.60
CA ASP A 320 18.87 -5.52 -23.63
C ASP A 320 19.48 -5.58 -22.22
N ILE A 321 20.45 -6.48 -22.04
CA ILE A 321 21.26 -6.57 -20.82
C ILE A 321 22.60 -5.90 -21.10
N ARG A 322 23.00 -4.97 -20.22
CA ARG A 322 24.24 -4.20 -20.34
C ARG A 322 25.18 -4.49 -19.18
N PRO A 323 26.51 -4.36 -19.39
CA PRO A 323 27.46 -4.35 -18.29
C PRO A 323 27.11 -3.28 -17.26
N ARG A 324 27.33 -3.60 -15.99
CA ARG A 324 27.03 -2.74 -14.82
C ARG A 324 27.39 -1.26 -15.02
N ALA A 325 28.63 -0.98 -15.45
CA ALA A 325 29.13 0.40 -15.57
C ALA A 325 28.39 1.19 -16.68
N GLU A 326 28.10 0.55 -17.81
CA GLU A 326 27.36 1.17 -18.92
C GLU A 326 25.92 1.46 -18.50
N LEU A 327 25.26 0.47 -17.89
CA LEU A 327 23.87 0.58 -17.44
C LEU A 327 23.70 1.71 -16.41
N LEU A 328 24.57 1.77 -15.39
CA LEU A 328 24.51 2.83 -14.38
C LEU A 328 24.81 4.22 -14.96
N GLY A 329 25.76 4.32 -15.90
CA GLY A 329 26.08 5.57 -16.58
C GLY A 329 24.92 6.11 -17.42
N GLU A 330 24.24 5.22 -18.15
CA GLU A 330 23.06 5.57 -18.93
C GLU A 330 21.86 5.93 -18.03
N LEU A 331 21.58 5.14 -16.99
CA LEU A 331 20.54 5.46 -16.01
C LEU A 331 20.75 6.85 -15.40
N LYS A 332 21.98 7.18 -14.99
CA LYS A 332 22.30 8.51 -14.44
C LYS A 332 21.97 9.62 -15.43
N THR A 333 22.27 9.42 -16.71
CA THR A 333 22.00 10.39 -17.78
C THR A 333 20.51 10.52 -18.04
N THR A 334 19.78 9.41 -18.11
CA THR A 334 18.34 9.37 -18.37
C THR A 334 17.54 9.98 -17.21
N LEU A 335 17.88 9.66 -15.97
CA LEU A 335 17.24 10.24 -14.78
C LEU A 335 17.47 11.76 -14.69
N ALA A 336 18.67 12.23 -15.02
CA ALA A 336 18.99 13.66 -15.02
C ALA A 336 18.15 14.47 -16.02
N ARG A 337 17.66 13.85 -17.11
CA ARG A 337 16.73 14.51 -18.07
C ARG A 337 15.34 14.75 -17.47
N GLN A 338 14.99 14.04 -16.41
CA GLN A 338 13.75 14.21 -15.64
C GLN A 338 14.00 14.96 -14.32
N ASP A 339 15.17 15.60 -14.18
CA ASP A 339 15.65 16.26 -12.96
C ASP A 339 15.78 15.35 -11.72
N ILE A 340 15.65 14.03 -11.90
CA ILE A 340 15.85 13.04 -10.85
C ILE A 340 17.35 12.79 -10.66
N THR A 341 17.80 12.78 -9.41
CA THR A 341 19.23 12.56 -9.09
C THR A 341 19.46 11.13 -8.64
N LEU A 342 20.26 10.36 -9.40
CA LEU A 342 20.91 9.15 -8.88
C LEU A 342 22.05 9.59 -7.96
N PHE A 343 21.80 9.55 -6.65
CA PHE A 343 22.70 10.07 -5.63
C PHE A 343 23.93 9.17 -5.41
N GLY A 344 23.73 7.86 -5.45
CA GLY A 344 24.79 6.87 -5.43
C GLY A 344 24.30 5.48 -5.08
N GLU A 345 25.21 4.52 -5.13
CA GLU A 345 24.97 3.11 -4.78
C GLU A 345 25.16 2.88 -3.27
N LEU A 346 24.36 2.01 -2.66
CA LEU A 346 24.51 1.62 -1.25
C LEU A 346 25.66 0.63 -1.01
N GLY A 347 26.08 -0.11 -2.03
CA GLY A 347 27.21 -1.05 -1.97
C GLY A 347 26.85 -2.54 -2.07
N PHE A 348 25.60 -2.86 -2.39
CA PHE A 348 25.15 -4.23 -2.66
C PHE A 348 24.18 -4.28 -3.84
N GLU A 349 23.94 -5.50 -4.31
CA GLU A 349 23.03 -5.83 -5.38
C GLU A 349 21.91 -6.77 -4.87
N ASN A 350 20.69 -6.55 -5.35
CA ASN A 350 19.55 -7.42 -5.10
C ASN A 350 18.97 -7.92 -6.44
N ALA A 351 19.64 -8.91 -7.02
CA ALA A 351 19.26 -9.51 -8.29
C ALA A 351 18.38 -10.74 -8.06
N TYR A 352 17.62 -11.11 -9.11
CA TYR A 352 17.04 -12.45 -9.15
C TYR A 352 18.14 -13.51 -9.13
N ALA A 353 17.85 -14.64 -8.50
CA ALA A 353 18.71 -15.81 -8.53
C ALA A 353 17.84 -17.07 -8.56
N LEU A 354 18.30 -18.10 -9.27
CA LEU A 354 17.72 -19.43 -9.11
C LEU A 354 18.27 -20.05 -7.84
N VAL A 355 17.38 -20.42 -6.92
CA VAL A 355 17.72 -20.91 -5.59
C VAL A 355 17.13 -22.30 -5.40
N MET A 356 17.90 -23.22 -4.84
CA MET A 356 17.46 -24.58 -4.52
C MET A 356 18.07 -25.07 -3.20
N PRO A 357 17.59 -26.19 -2.61
CA PRO A 357 18.14 -26.69 -1.36
C PRO A 357 19.59 -27.14 -1.54
N LYS A 358 20.50 -26.67 -0.68
CA LYS A 358 21.94 -26.92 -0.84
C LYS A 358 22.27 -28.41 -0.89
N LYS A 359 21.68 -29.19 0.03
CA LYS A 359 21.84 -30.65 0.06
C LYS A 359 21.46 -31.32 -1.26
N ARG A 360 20.41 -30.85 -1.93
CA ARG A 360 19.97 -31.41 -3.22
C ARG A 360 20.86 -30.95 -4.37
N ALA A 361 21.31 -29.70 -4.33
CA ALA A 361 22.28 -29.17 -5.27
C ALA A 361 23.57 -30.01 -5.23
N ASP A 362 24.10 -30.27 -4.03
CA ASP A 362 25.30 -31.11 -3.82
C ASP A 362 25.09 -32.56 -4.29
N GLN A 363 23.91 -33.14 -4.03
CA GLN A 363 23.57 -34.51 -4.47
C GLN A 363 23.51 -34.66 -6.00
N LEU A 364 23.06 -33.62 -6.70
CA LEU A 364 22.90 -33.61 -8.16
C LEU A 364 24.10 -32.98 -8.88
N GLY A 365 25.09 -32.47 -8.14
CA GLY A 365 26.24 -31.76 -8.69
C GLY A 365 25.87 -30.44 -9.37
N ILE A 366 24.87 -29.73 -8.85
CA ILE A 366 24.38 -28.46 -9.42
C ILE A 366 25.00 -27.29 -8.66
N HIS A 367 25.87 -26.53 -9.30
CA HIS A 367 26.49 -25.32 -8.71
C HIS A 367 26.17 -24.05 -9.51
N SER A 368 25.83 -24.18 -10.78
CA SER A 368 25.41 -23.08 -11.63
C SER A 368 24.08 -23.31 -12.34
N ILE A 369 23.54 -22.26 -12.96
CA ILE A 369 22.32 -22.35 -13.78
C ILE A 369 22.56 -23.29 -14.98
N ALA A 370 23.79 -23.41 -15.46
CA ALA A 370 24.13 -24.34 -16.54
C ALA A 370 23.98 -25.80 -16.11
N ASP A 371 24.42 -26.16 -14.89
CA ASP A 371 24.27 -27.51 -14.35
C ASP A 371 22.79 -27.87 -14.12
N LEU A 372 22.00 -26.87 -13.71
CA LEU A 372 20.55 -27.03 -13.51
C LEU A 372 19.82 -27.38 -14.81
N ALA A 373 20.28 -26.87 -15.96
CA ALA A 373 19.60 -27.04 -17.23
C ALA A 373 19.41 -28.52 -17.62
N SER A 374 20.35 -29.39 -17.25
CA SER A 374 20.27 -30.84 -17.49
C SER A 374 19.18 -31.55 -16.67
N HIS A 375 18.72 -30.93 -15.57
CA HIS A 375 17.75 -31.52 -14.64
C HIS A 375 16.38 -30.83 -14.68
N ALA A 376 16.34 -29.57 -15.13
CA ALA A 376 15.19 -28.68 -15.07
C ALA A 376 13.89 -29.31 -15.62
N ALA A 377 13.96 -30.09 -16.70
CA ALA A 377 12.79 -30.69 -17.36
C ALA A 377 11.97 -31.63 -16.47
N THR A 378 12.57 -32.14 -15.38
CA THR A 378 11.89 -33.00 -14.39
C THR A 378 11.46 -32.25 -13.13
N MET A 379 11.92 -31.01 -12.96
CA MET A 379 11.77 -30.20 -11.76
C MET A 379 10.62 -29.19 -11.89
N SER A 380 10.10 -28.73 -10.76
CA SER A 380 9.24 -27.55 -10.67
C SER A 380 10.04 -26.31 -10.26
N ILE A 381 9.59 -25.15 -10.77
CA ILE A 381 10.07 -23.84 -10.34
C ILE A 381 8.90 -23.01 -9.80
N ALA A 382 9.15 -22.23 -8.75
CA ALA A 382 8.27 -21.14 -8.38
C ALA A 382 8.94 -19.77 -8.51
N GLY A 383 8.13 -18.77 -8.84
CA GLY A 383 8.55 -17.37 -8.91
C GLY A 383 7.51 -16.49 -8.27
N ASP A 384 7.86 -15.23 -8.03
CA ASP A 384 6.87 -14.24 -7.62
C ASP A 384 5.85 -13.96 -8.74
N TYR A 385 4.88 -13.09 -8.46
CA TYR A 385 3.79 -12.76 -9.38
C TYR A 385 4.27 -12.13 -10.69
N GLU A 386 5.49 -11.57 -10.75
CA GLU A 386 6.03 -10.87 -11.91
C GLU A 386 7.08 -11.68 -12.65
N PHE A 387 7.88 -12.51 -11.96
CA PHE A 387 9.10 -13.10 -12.49
C PHE A 387 8.92 -13.80 -13.84
N PHE A 388 7.91 -14.66 -14.00
CA PHE A 388 7.71 -15.38 -15.27
C PHE A 388 7.18 -14.50 -16.42
N SER A 389 6.67 -13.31 -16.12
CA SER A 389 6.20 -12.34 -17.12
C SER A 389 7.31 -11.37 -17.56
N ARG A 390 8.43 -11.36 -16.85
CA ARG A 390 9.55 -10.45 -17.08
C ARG A 390 10.42 -10.89 -18.28
N PRO A 391 10.89 -9.94 -19.13
CA PRO A 391 11.88 -10.24 -20.17
C PRO A 391 13.11 -10.98 -19.66
N GLU A 392 13.51 -10.72 -18.41
CA GLU A 392 14.62 -11.35 -17.72
C GLU A 392 14.46 -12.87 -17.67
N TRP A 393 13.28 -13.39 -17.35
CA TRP A 393 13.03 -14.84 -17.33
C TRP A 393 13.19 -15.47 -18.71
N ALA A 394 12.62 -14.83 -19.73
CA ALA A 394 12.81 -15.27 -21.12
C ALA A 394 14.29 -15.24 -21.54
N GLY A 395 15.04 -14.23 -21.07
CA GLY A 395 16.48 -14.11 -21.24
C GLY A 395 17.25 -15.28 -20.64
N ILE A 396 16.97 -15.61 -19.36
CA ILE A 396 17.58 -16.75 -18.66
C ILE A 396 17.23 -18.07 -19.36
N GLN A 397 15.96 -18.29 -19.73
CA GLN A 397 15.54 -19.49 -20.44
C GLN A 397 16.29 -19.66 -21.77
N LYS A 398 16.42 -18.58 -22.55
CA LYS A 398 17.14 -18.61 -23.82
C LYS A 398 18.65 -18.81 -23.62
N ALA A 399 19.23 -18.14 -22.63
CA ALA A 399 20.66 -18.20 -22.36
C ALA A 399 21.12 -19.59 -21.92
N TYR A 400 20.29 -20.33 -21.17
CA TYR A 400 20.66 -21.62 -20.59
C TYR A 400 19.89 -22.83 -21.15
N GLY A 401 18.85 -22.62 -21.95
CA GLY A 401 17.99 -23.69 -22.45
C GLY A 401 17.06 -24.28 -21.36
N LEU A 402 16.65 -23.47 -20.38
CA LEU A 402 15.85 -23.95 -19.24
C LEU A 402 14.39 -24.22 -19.64
N THR A 403 13.97 -25.46 -19.40
CA THR A 403 12.57 -25.88 -19.47
C THR A 403 12.21 -26.62 -18.19
N PHE A 404 11.16 -26.21 -17.49
CA PHE A 404 10.70 -26.83 -16.24
C PHE A 404 9.44 -27.66 -16.47
N ARG A 405 9.26 -28.74 -15.69
CA ARG A 405 8.04 -29.58 -15.72
C ARG A 405 6.81 -28.78 -15.33
N ALA A 406 6.95 -27.89 -14.34
CA ALA A 406 5.86 -27.06 -13.83
C ALA A 406 6.40 -25.71 -13.34
N GLN A 407 5.61 -24.66 -13.54
CA GLN A 407 5.87 -23.31 -13.03
C GLN A 407 4.72 -22.91 -12.10
N ARG A 408 5.03 -22.30 -10.95
CA ARG A 408 4.05 -21.84 -9.96
C ARG A 408 4.33 -20.41 -9.51
N GLN A 409 3.30 -19.58 -9.42
CA GLN A 409 3.44 -18.25 -8.82
C GLN A 409 3.13 -18.32 -7.32
N MET A 410 3.96 -17.68 -6.49
CA MET A 410 3.82 -17.65 -5.03
C MET A 410 4.23 -16.29 -4.47
N GLN A 411 3.73 -15.93 -3.29
CA GLN A 411 4.25 -14.76 -2.57
C GLN A 411 5.73 -15.03 -2.18
N PRO A 412 6.64 -14.05 -2.33
CA PRO A 412 8.08 -14.24 -2.07
C PRO A 412 8.43 -14.90 -0.73
N ASP A 413 7.75 -14.48 0.35
CA ASP A 413 7.99 -15.01 1.69
C ASP A 413 7.68 -16.51 1.82
N PHE A 414 6.77 -17.03 0.99
CA PHE A 414 6.40 -18.44 0.98
C PHE A 414 7.30 -19.28 0.08
N MET A 415 7.96 -18.68 -0.91
CA MET A 415 8.82 -19.40 -1.85
C MET A 415 9.96 -20.14 -1.14
N TYR A 416 10.65 -19.46 -0.21
CA TYR A 416 11.78 -20.06 0.50
C TYR A 416 11.38 -21.24 1.38
N ALA A 417 10.22 -21.16 2.05
CA ALA A 417 9.71 -22.29 2.82
C ALA A 417 9.24 -23.45 1.92
N ALA A 418 8.62 -23.13 0.77
CA ALA A 418 8.15 -24.12 -0.19
C ALA A 418 9.33 -24.91 -0.82
N VAL A 419 10.42 -24.24 -1.18
CA VAL A 419 11.61 -24.92 -1.71
C VAL A 419 12.34 -25.72 -0.63
N ALA A 420 12.43 -25.19 0.58
CA ALA A 420 13.07 -25.88 1.70
C ALA A 420 12.33 -27.15 2.12
N SER A 421 11.00 -27.15 2.04
CA SER A 421 10.15 -28.31 2.34
C SER A 421 9.99 -29.29 1.16
N GLY A 422 10.50 -28.94 -0.03
CA GLY A 422 10.42 -29.77 -1.24
C GLY A 422 9.07 -29.72 -1.96
N GLU A 423 8.21 -28.75 -1.64
CA GLU A 423 6.97 -28.50 -2.40
C GLU A 423 7.26 -28.03 -3.84
N VAL A 424 8.38 -27.32 -4.00
CA VAL A 424 8.98 -26.94 -5.29
C VAL A 424 10.48 -27.26 -5.28
N ASP A 425 11.06 -27.53 -6.45
CA ASP A 425 12.47 -27.93 -6.52
C ASP A 425 13.42 -26.73 -6.61
N VAL A 426 12.98 -25.66 -7.30
CA VAL A 426 13.74 -24.42 -7.52
C VAL A 426 12.83 -23.22 -7.30
N ILE A 427 13.37 -22.09 -6.85
CA ILE A 427 12.66 -20.82 -6.83
C ILE A 427 13.46 -19.72 -7.52
N ALA A 428 12.77 -18.71 -8.03
CA ALA A 428 13.36 -17.42 -8.37
C ALA A 428 13.43 -16.56 -7.10
N GLY A 429 14.50 -16.72 -6.33
CA GLY A 429 14.76 -15.94 -5.12
C GLY A 429 15.55 -14.66 -5.42
N TYR A 430 15.99 -14.00 -4.34
CA TYR A 430 16.72 -12.75 -4.39
C TYR A 430 18.11 -12.88 -3.77
N THR A 431 19.13 -12.29 -4.39
CA THR A 431 20.51 -12.43 -3.91
C THR A 431 20.72 -11.81 -2.54
N SER A 432 19.96 -10.80 -2.12
CA SER A 432 20.10 -10.18 -0.80
C SER A 432 19.23 -10.84 0.29
N ASP A 433 18.50 -11.91 -0.03
CA ASP A 433 17.57 -12.50 0.92
C ASP A 433 18.28 -13.32 2.02
N GLY A 434 17.91 -13.03 3.26
CA GLY A 434 18.42 -13.72 4.43
C GLY A 434 17.90 -15.15 4.59
N LEU A 435 16.76 -15.46 3.96
CA LEU A 435 16.11 -16.78 4.04
C LEU A 435 16.92 -17.87 3.34
N ILE A 436 17.79 -17.51 2.38
CA ILE A 436 18.72 -18.45 1.74
C ILE A 436 19.59 -19.15 2.81
N ALA A 437 20.17 -18.37 3.73
CA ALA A 437 20.99 -18.91 4.80
C ALA A 437 20.15 -19.64 5.86
N LYS A 438 18.97 -19.10 6.21
CA LYS A 438 18.06 -19.68 7.22
C LYS A 438 17.61 -21.10 6.87
N TYR A 439 17.31 -21.34 5.60
CA TYR A 439 16.78 -22.61 5.11
C TYR A 439 17.84 -23.53 4.48
N ASP A 440 19.14 -23.22 4.64
CA ASP A 440 20.25 -23.96 4.02
C ASP A 440 20.06 -24.17 2.50
N LEU A 441 19.78 -23.07 1.82
CA LEU A 441 19.61 -23.01 0.37
C LEU A 441 20.87 -22.46 -0.29
N VAL A 442 20.98 -22.66 -1.61
CA VAL A 442 22.07 -22.13 -2.43
C VAL A 442 21.49 -21.36 -3.61
N ALA A 443 22.02 -20.15 -3.84
CA ALA A 443 21.81 -19.41 -5.07
C ALA A 443 22.81 -19.88 -6.12
N LEU A 444 22.32 -20.29 -7.28
CA LEU A 444 23.13 -20.84 -8.36
C LEU A 444 23.88 -19.72 -9.09
N ALA A 445 25.13 -20.01 -9.49
CA ALA A 445 25.94 -19.07 -10.26
C ALA A 445 25.36 -18.82 -11.66
N ASP A 446 25.37 -17.55 -12.09
CA ASP A 446 24.99 -17.11 -13.43
C ASP A 446 26.24 -16.93 -14.30
N ASP A 447 26.84 -18.04 -14.73
CA ASP A 447 28.10 -18.10 -15.49
C ASP A 447 28.06 -17.35 -16.84
N ARG A 448 26.86 -17.18 -17.42
CA ARG A 448 26.63 -16.50 -18.71
C ARG A 448 26.21 -15.03 -18.54
N HIS A 449 26.13 -14.53 -17.31
CA HIS A 449 25.68 -13.16 -17.01
C HIS A 449 24.33 -12.81 -17.69
N ALA A 450 23.39 -13.75 -17.64
CA ALA A 450 22.05 -13.60 -18.21
C ALA A 450 21.09 -12.79 -17.31
N ILE A 451 21.47 -12.52 -16.06
CA ILE A 451 20.72 -11.72 -15.11
C ILE A 451 21.28 -10.29 -15.13
N PRO A 452 20.45 -9.26 -15.34
CA PRO A 452 20.92 -7.88 -15.37
C PRO A 452 21.36 -7.41 -13.98
N PRO A 453 22.21 -6.37 -13.90
CA PRO A 453 22.67 -5.83 -12.62
C PRO A 453 21.55 -5.10 -11.87
N TYR A 454 21.34 -5.42 -10.59
CA TYR A 454 20.36 -4.79 -9.68
C TYR A 454 21.03 -4.09 -8.49
N ASP A 455 21.97 -3.19 -8.77
CA ASP A 455 22.58 -2.33 -7.75
C ASP A 455 21.51 -1.53 -7.01
N ALA A 456 21.56 -1.58 -5.67
CA ALA A 456 20.71 -0.76 -4.82
C ALA A 456 21.19 0.71 -4.86
N ILE A 457 20.37 1.58 -5.46
CA ILE A 457 20.68 2.98 -5.74
C ILE A 457 19.74 3.93 -4.99
N VAL A 458 20.29 5.01 -4.45
CA VAL A 458 19.51 6.07 -3.80
C VAL A 458 19.13 7.12 -4.84
N LEU A 459 17.83 7.40 -4.95
CA LEU A 459 17.28 8.41 -5.85
C LEU A 459 16.73 9.60 -5.07
N LEU A 460 16.97 10.83 -5.57
CA LEU A 460 16.38 12.07 -5.03
C LEU A 460 15.43 12.69 -6.05
N SER A 461 14.31 13.21 -5.54
CA SER A 461 13.30 13.92 -6.33
C SER A 461 13.85 15.21 -6.97
N PRO A 462 13.22 15.71 -8.04
CA PRO A 462 13.59 16.98 -8.67
C PRO A 462 13.71 18.14 -7.68
N LYS A 463 12.77 18.26 -6.74
CA LYS A 463 12.77 19.32 -5.71
C LYS A 463 13.90 19.21 -4.67
N ARG A 464 14.63 18.09 -4.64
CA ARG A 464 15.76 17.83 -3.72
C ARG A 464 17.10 17.67 -4.42
N ARG A 465 17.15 17.88 -5.73
CA ARG A 465 18.37 17.79 -6.54
C ARG A 465 19.55 18.54 -5.92
N ASP A 466 19.32 19.72 -5.39
CA ASP A 466 20.35 20.61 -4.84
C ASP A 466 20.32 20.71 -3.30
N ASP A 467 19.59 19.81 -2.62
CA ASP A 467 19.50 19.80 -1.15
C ASP A 467 20.75 19.18 -0.52
N GLU A 468 21.79 20.00 -0.30
CA GLU A 468 23.05 19.54 0.30
C GLU A 468 22.89 19.05 1.75
N THR A 469 21.87 19.49 2.48
CA THR A 469 21.62 19.02 3.85
C THR A 469 21.12 17.58 3.84
N LEU A 470 20.17 17.27 2.95
CA LEU A 470 19.71 15.90 2.70
C LEU A 470 20.85 14.99 2.24
N LYS A 471 21.64 15.46 1.25
CA LYS A 471 22.79 14.70 0.75
C LYS A 471 23.81 14.43 1.86
N ALA A 472 24.15 15.42 2.68
CA ALA A 472 25.11 15.26 3.77
C ALA A 472 24.68 14.19 4.79
N ALA A 473 23.39 14.14 5.13
CA ALA A 473 22.85 13.15 6.07
C ALA A 473 22.93 11.71 5.52
N LEU A 474 22.69 11.53 4.22
CA LEU A 474 22.61 10.22 3.55
C LEU A 474 23.94 9.74 2.96
N ARG A 475 24.88 10.65 2.64
CA ARG A 475 26.19 10.33 2.03
C ARG A 475 26.94 9.19 2.76
N PRO A 476 26.92 9.09 4.10
CA PRO A 476 27.61 8.00 4.80
C PRO A 476 27.02 6.60 4.57
N LEU A 477 25.86 6.47 3.91
CA LEU A 477 25.31 5.17 3.51
C LEU A 477 25.92 4.65 2.20
N LEU A 478 26.44 5.54 1.35
CA LEU A 478 26.89 5.19 0.01
C LEU A 478 28.13 4.28 0.05
N GLY A 479 28.04 3.14 -0.63
CA GLY A 479 29.09 2.12 -0.70
C GLY A 479 29.42 1.43 0.63
N LYS A 480 28.57 1.55 1.66
CA LYS A 480 28.84 1.00 3.01
C LYS A 480 28.06 -0.26 3.36
N ILE A 481 27.00 -0.58 2.63
CA ILE A 481 26.16 -1.75 2.91
C ILE A 481 26.57 -2.86 1.96
N GLY A 482 27.36 -3.83 2.43
CA GLY A 482 27.71 -5.02 1.65
C GLY A 482 26.59 -6.07 1.66
N ILE A 483 26.58 -6.96 0.65
CA ILE A 483 25.54 -7.98 0.48
C ILE A 483 25.34 -8.88 1.71
N ALA A 484 26.43 -9.24 2.41
CA ALA A 484 26.34 -10.05 3.63
C ALA A 484 25.66 -9.32 4.79
N ALA A 485 25.92 -8.01 4.93
CA ALA A 485 25.25 -7.20 5.94
C ALA A 485 23.77 -7.03 5.62
N MET A 486 23.42 -6.87 4.33
CA MET A 486 22.03 -6.76 3.90
C MET A 486 21.26 -8.09 4.08
N ARG A 487 21.86 -9.23 3.74
CA ARG A 487 21.28 -10.57 4.02
C ARG A 487 20.98 -10.76 5.49
N GLU A 488 21.90 -10.37 6.36
CA GLU A 488 21.69 -10.47 7.80
C GLU A 488 20.60 -9.50 8.30
N ALA A 489 20.55 -8.28 7.77
CA ALA A 489 19.47 -7.34 8.06
C ALA A 489 18.11 -7.92 7.64
N ASN A 490 17.99 -8.42 6.41
CA ASN A 490 16.77 -9.05 5.91
C ASN A 490 16.36 -10.25 6.77
N LEU A 491 17.32 -11.12 7.13
CA LEU A 491 17.06 -12.26 8.01
C LEU A 491 16.54 -11.82 9.39
N ARG A 492 17.17 -10.81 10.00
CA ARG A 492 16.73 -10.26 11.29
C ARG A 492 15.31 -9.72 11.18
N ALA A 493 15.00 -9.02 10.08
CA ALA A 493 13.69 -8.44 9.84
C ALA A 493 12.59 -9.50 9.63
N SER A 494 12.92 -10.68 9.10
CA SER A 494 12.02 -11.84 8.99
C SER A 494 11.91 -12.66 10.28
N GLY A 495 12.51 -12.21 11.39
CA GLY A 495 12.43 -12.89 12.68
C GLY A 495 11.09 -12.63 13.40
N ASN A 496 10.83 -13.42 14.45
CA ASN A 496 9.62 -13.33 15.25
C ASN A 496 9.84 -12.67 16.62
N ASP A 497 10.89 -11.86 16.76
CA ASP A 497 11.27 -11.24 18.04
C ASP A 497 11.32 -9.71 17.99
N ALA A 498 11.62 -9.15 19.15
CA ALA A 498 11.80 -7.73 19.42
C ALA A 498 12.75 -6.98 18.47
N SER A 499 13.78 -7.68 18.00
CA SER A 499 14.85 -7.14 17.17
C SER A 499 14.54 -7.21 15.67
N SER A 500 13.39 -7.77 15.32
CA SER A 500 12.97 -8.02 13.94
C SER A 500 12.16 -6.89 13.30
N SER A 501 11.84 -5.82 14.03
CA SER A 501 11.16 -4.70 13.38
C SER A 501 12.09 -3.94 12.43
N PRO A 502 11.58 -3.37 11.32
CA PRO A 502 12.39 -2.59 10.40
C PRO A 502 13.21 -1.49 11.09
N ASP A 503 12.64 -0.82 12.11
CA ASP A 503 13.34 0.20 12.88
C ASP A 503 14.44 -0.35 13.80
N ALA A 504 14.23 -1.51 14.43
CA ALA A 504 15.27 -2.17 15.22
C ALA A 504 16.42 -2.68 14.33
N VAL A 505 16.08 -3.28 13.19
CA VAL A 505 17.06 -3.76 12.21
C VAL A 505 17.82 -2.60 11.57
N ALA A 506 17.15 -1.49 11.27
CA ALA A 506 17.79 -0.28 10.78
C ALA A 506 18.81 0.29 11.78
N ARG A 507 18.49 0.32 13.07
CA ARG A 507 19.44 0.72 14.13
C ARG A 507 20.64 -0.21 14.20
N TRP A 508 20.40 -1.52 14.17
CA TRP A 508 21.47 -2.51 14.13
C TRP A 508 22.36 -2.34 12.88
N LEU A 509 21.75 -2.14 11.71
CA LEU A 509 22.48 -1.96 10.46
C LEU A 509 23.29 -0.67 10.48
N TRP A 510 22.75 0.42 11.04
CA TRP A 510 23.49 1.65 11.28
C TRP A 510 24.75 1.39 12.09
N GLU A 511 24.64 0.76 13.26
CA GLU A 511 25.78 0.47 14.13
C GLU A 511 26.82 -0.39 13.42
N LYS A 512 26.38 -1.33 12.58
CA LYS A 512 27.26 -2.22 11.81
C LYS A 512 28.04 -1.51 10.70
N ILE A 513 27.45 -0.49 10.06
CA ILE A 513 28.08 0.27 8.95
C ILE A 513 28.77 1.57 9.40
N GLY A 514 28.55 1.99 10.65
CA GLY A 514 29.19 3.16 11.23
C GLY A 514 30.72 3.02 11.32
N PRO A 515 31.46 4.13 11.49
CA PRO A 515 32.90 4.05 11.73
C PRO A 515 33.16 3.24 13.01
N LYS A 516 34.03 2.23 12.91
CA LYS A 516 34.62 1.56 14.08
C LYS A 516 35.52 2.50 14.84
#